data_AF-A0A8T4W5Z4-F1
#
_entry.id   AF-A0A8T4W5Z4-F1
#
_cell.length_a   1.000
_cell.length_b   1.000
_cell.length_c   1.000
_cell.angle_alpha   90.00
_cell.angle_beta   90.00
_cell.angle_gamma   90.00
#
_symmetry.space_group_name_H-M   'P 1'
#
loop_
_entity.id
_entity.type
_entity.pdbx_description
1 polymer ?
#
loop_
_entity_poly.entity_id
_entity_poly.type
_entity_poly.pdbx_seq_one_letter_code
_entity_poly.pdbx_strand_id
1 'polypeptide(L)'
;MNTSDTLLHKKGPLKSTLILSLGWMLFIIAWIILFSTSFSVYAHMGVFLLSLLVFIASIIAVWIHWLKTFIPQIGWDFLKTMGLFKQVILTLIIPFMILILIGIYLIFFAHLFSLLQNIVMLFISFLSIIIALSLVWKSADMSPFQFVKQTANPFTSFHKDDESWK
;
A
#
# COMPACT_ATOMS: atom_id res chain seq x y z
N MET A 1 -10.69 38.75 12.14
CA MET A 1 -10.10 37.44 12.54
C MET A 1 -9.47 36.84 11.30
N ASN A 2 -8.15 36.67 11.27
CA ASN A 2 -7.39 36.42 10.04
C ASN A 2 -7.46 34.93 9.66
N THR A 3 -8.12 34.60 8.55
CA THR A 3 -8.34 33.21 8.09
C THR A 3 -7.04 32.49 7.67
N SER A 4 -5.95 33.24 7.46
CA SER A 4 -4.61 32.69 7.19
C SER A 4 -4.03 31.90 8.37
N ASP A 5 -4.35 32.27 9.61
CA ASP A 5 -3.77 31.64 10.80
C ASP A 5 -4.44 30.29 11.13
N THR A 6 -5.69 30.12 10.71
CA THR A 6 -6.43 28.85 10.87
C THR A 6 -6.00 27.77 9.88
N LEU A 7 -5.44 28.13 8.72
CA LEU A 7 -4.98 27.18 7.71
C LEU A 7 -3.56 26.66 7.98
N LEU A 8 -2.74 27.42 8.72
CA LEU A 8 -1.37 27.05 9.08
C LEU A 8 -1.25 25.98 10.18
N HIS A 9 -2.34 25.70 10.93
CA HIS A 9 -2.30 24.74 12.03
C HIS A 9 -2.59 23.29 11.63
N LYS A 10 -3.10 23.01 10.42
CA LYS A 10 -3.33 21.63 9.96
C LYS A 10 -2.04 21.03 9.40
N LYS A 11 -1.03 20.85 10.27
CA LYS A 11 0.23 20.16 9.95
C LYS A 11 -0.10 18.78 9.36
N GLY A 12 0.07 18.64 8.05
CA GLY A 12 -0.25 17.41 7.31
C GLY A 12 0.60 16.21 7.73
N PRO A 13 0.39 15.03 7.11
CA PRO A 13 1.08 13.78 7.45
C PRO A 13 2.60 13.82 7.15
N LEU A 14 3.08 14.91 6.53
CA LEU A 14 4.48 15.15 6.19
C LEU A 14 5.41 15.05 7.39
N LYS A 15 5.04 15.62 8.55
CA LYS A 15 5.90 15.58 9.74
C LYS A 15 6.08 14.16 10.26
N SER A 16 4.98 13.40 10.36
CA SER A 16 5.00 12.01 10.79
C SER A 16 5.74 11.13 9.80
N THR A 17 5.55 11.35 8.50
CA THR A 17 6.30 10.63 7.44
C THR A 17 7.81 10.89 7.58
N LEU A 18 8.23 12.14 7.82
CA LEU A 18 9.65 12.49 7.98
C LEU A 18 10.28 11.81 9.22
N ILE A 19 9.57 11.80 10.36
CA ILE A 19 10.02 11.12 11.58
C ILE A 19 10.14 9.61 11.34
N LEU A 20 9.15 8.99 10.68
CA LEU A 20 9.19 7.57 10.34
C LEU A 20 10.36 7.26 9.39
N SER A 21 10.60 8.08 8.38
CA SER A 21 11.71 7.90 7.43
C SER A 21 13.06 7.99 8.12
N LEU A 22 13.23 8.96 9.02
CA LEU A 22 14.45 9.10 9.80
C LEU A 22 14.65 7.91 10.75
N GLY A 23 13.58 7.48 11.43
CA GLY A 23 13.61 6.31 12.30
C GLY A 23 13.99 5.03 11.57
N TRP A 24 13.42 4.81 10.37
CA TRP A 24 13.76 3.66 9.52
C TRP A 24 15.22 3.72 9.03
N MET A 25 15.71 4.88 8.62
CA MET A 25 17.12 5.05 8.23
C MET A 25 18.08 4.74 9.39
N LEU A 26 17.79 5.27 10.58
CA LEU A 26 18.59 4.99 11.78
C LEU A 26 18.57 3.50 12.13
N PHE A 27 17.42 2.84 12.00
CA PHE A 27 17.29 1.40 12.19
C PHE A 27 18.18 0.62 11.20
N ILE A 28 18.18 0.96 9.91
CA ILE A 28 19.03 0.28 8.91
C ILE A 28 20.51 0.48 9.21
N ILE A 29 20.92 1.69 9.56
CA ILE A 29 22.32 1.99 9.93
C ILE A 29 22.73 1.17 11.15
N ALA A 30 21.91 1.20 12.22
CA ALA A 30 22.17 0.43 13.43
C ALA A 30 22.23 -1.07 13.16
N TRP A 31 21.31 -1.60 12.33
CA TRP A 31 21.29 -3.00 11.94
C TRP A 31 22.59 -3.42 11.24
N ILE A 32 23.04 -2.65 10.24
CA ILE A 32 24.27 -2.96 9.49
C ILE A 32 25.49 -2.94 10.42
N ILE A 33 25.60 -1.94 11.30
CA ILE A 33 26.74 -1.83 12.22
C ILE A 33 26.79 -3.03 13.18
N LEU A 34 25.66 -3.41 13.76
CA LEU A 34 25.60 -4.45 14.78
C LEU A 34 25.68 -5.87 14.22
N PHE A 35 25.17 -6.09 13.00
CA PHE A 35 24.91 -7.44 12.48
C PHE A 35 25.59 -7.77 11.15
N SER A 36 26.36 -6.83 10.55
CA SER A 36 27.02 -7.02 9.24
C SER A 36 27.86 -8.30 9.12
N THR A 37 28.56 -8.69 10.18
CA THR A 37 29.47 -9.84 10.16
C THR A 37 28.81 -11.16 10.56
N SER A 38 27.64 -11.12 11.19
CA SER A 38 27.00 -12.30 11.78
C SER A 38 26.00 -12.99 10.84
N PHE A 39 25.57 -12.31 9.77
CA PHE A 39 24.53 -12.79 8.88
C PHE A 39 25.01 -12.92 7.43
N SER A 40 24.43 -13.85 6.69
CA SER A 40 24.66 -13.98 5.25
C SER A 40 24.10 -12.76 4.50
N VAL A 41 24.57 -12.53 3.28
CA VAL A 41 24.03 -11.47 2.41
C VAL A 41 22.51 -11.63 2.22
N TYR A 42 22.02 -12.87 2.07
CA TYR A 42 20.60 -13.14 1.93
C TYR A 42 19.78 -12.77 3.17
N ALA A 43 20.31 -13.05 4.37
CA ALA A 43 19.65 -12.67 5.61
C ALA A 43 19.58 -11.15 5.77
N HIS A 44 20.61 -10.41 5.37
CA HIS A 44 20.57 -8.94 5.32
C HIS A 44 19.48 -8.43 4.38
N MET A 45 19.35 -9.02 3.18
CA MET A 45 18.30 -8.68 2.22
C MET A 45 16.90 -8.96 2.78
N GLY A 46 16.72 -10.09 3.46
CA GLY A 46 15.45 -10.45 4.09
C GLY A 46 15.04 -9.49 5.20
N VAL A 47 15.97 -9.12 6.08
CA VAL A 47 15.70 -8.15 7.16
C VAL A 47 15.44 -6.75 6.60
N PHE A 48 16.21 -6.32 5.61
CA PHE A 48 15.95 -5.08 4.89
C PHE A 48 14.52 -5.08 4.32
N LEU A 49 14.12 -6.15 3.62
CA LEU A 49 12.78 -6.26 3.04
C LEU A 49 11.67 -6.22 4.09
N LEU A 50 11.80 -6.97 5.19
CA LEU A 50 10.82 -6.98 6.28
C LEU A 50 10.71 -5.61 6.96
N SER A 51 11.84 -4.95 7.23
CA SER A 51 11.82 -3.61 7.83
C SER A 51 11.21 -2.56 6.91
N LEU A 52 11.47 -2.66 5.59
CA LEU A 52 10.84 -1.81 4.58
C LEU A 52 9.32 -2.01 4.56
N LEU A 53 8.86 -3.25 4.72
CA LEU A 53 7.43 -3.57 4.85
C LEU A 53 6.79 -2.88 6.06
N VAL A 54 7.42 -2.99 7.23
CA VAL A 54 6.96 -2.33 8.46
C VAL A 54 6.92 -0.82 8.28
N PHE A 55 7.93 -0.25 7.62
CA PHE A 55 7.99 1.18 7.31
C PHE A 55 6.84 1.62 6.39
N ILE A 56 6.59 0.91 5.28
CA ILE A 56 5.49 1.20 4.36
C ILE A 56 4.14 1.08 5.08
N ALA A 57 3.92 0.03 5.87
CA ALA A 57 2.70 -0.14 6.65
C ALA A 57 2.47 1.02 7.64
N SER A 58 3.55 1.50 8.27
CA SER A 58 3.51 2.64 9.19
C SER A 58 3.12 3.93 8.47
N ILE A 59 3.68 4.17 7.27
CA ILE A 59 3.28 5.31 6.42
C ILE A 59 1.80 5.20 6.05
N ILE A 60 1.36 4.04 5.56
CA ILE A 60 -0.04 3.83 5.17
C ILE A 60 -0.97 4.11 6.36
N ALA A 61 -0.63 3.65 7.57
CA ALA A 61 -1.42 3.90 8.77
C ALA A 61 -1.55 5.39 9.10
N VAL A 62 -0.45 6.14 9.04
CA VAL A 62 -0.44 7.60 9.22
C VAL A 62 -1.33 8.29 8.18
N TRP A 63 -1.21 7.89 6.92
CA TRP A 63 -1.99 8.47 5.84
C TRP A 63 -3.48 8.13 5.95
N ILE A 64 -3.85 6.89 6.29
CA ILE A 64 -5.25 6.51 6.55
C ILE A 64 -5.83 7.32 7.70
N HIS A 65 -5.07 7.49 8.79
CA HIS A 65 -5.51 8.29 9.93
C HIS A 65 -5.76 9.75 9.52
N TRP A 66 -4.85 10.36 8.76
CA TRP A 66 -5.05 11.72 8.26
C TRP A 66 -6.18 11.82 7.23
N LEU A 67 -6.31 10.85 6.32
CA LEU A 67 -7.33 10.81 5.27
C LEU A 67 -8.75 10.82 5.85
N LYS A 68 -8.96 10.17 7.01
CA LYS A 68 -10.23 10.24 7.75
C LYS A 68 -10.65 11.66 8.13
N THR A 69 -9.69 12.60 8.27
CA THR A 69 -9.96 14.01 8.58
C THR A 69 -10.21 14.88 7.36
N PHE A 70 -10.01 14.35 6.15
CA PHE A 70 -10.15 15.09 4.90
C PHE A 70 -11.34 14.60 4.07
N ILE A 71 -11.58 13.28 4.03
CA ILE A 71 -12.72 12.70 3.32
C ILE A 71 -13.98 12.87 4.19
N PRO A 72 -15.04 13.56 3.71
CA PRO A 72 -16.31 13.66 4.42
C PRO A 72 -16.92 12.26 4.61
N GLN A 73 -17.74 12.07 5.65
CA GLN A 73 -18.33 10.76 5.98
C GLN A 73 -19.05 10.11 4.78
N ILE A 74 -19.71 10.92 3.94
CA ILE A 74 -20.33 10.49 2.67
C ILE A 74 -19.39 9.74 1.73
N GLY A 75 -18.12 10.16 1.64
CA GLY A 75 -17.13 9.48 0.78
C GLY A 75 -16.73 8.11 1.34
N TRP A 76 -16.64 7.98 2.66
CA TRP A 76 -16.35 6.70 3.32
C TRP A 76 -17.49 5.70 3.16
N ASP A 77 -18.73 6.17 3.28
CA ASP A 77 -19.90 5.31 3.11
C ASP A 77 -20.01 4.84 1.67
N PHE A 78 -19.84 5.72 0.70
CA PHE A 78 -19.79 5.37 -0.73
C PHE A 78 -18.76 4.26 -1.05
N LEU A 79 -17.54 4.36 -0.50
CA LEU A 79 -16.49 3.34 -0.68
C LEU A 79 -16.89 1.98 -0.09
N LYS A 80 -17.65 1.98 1.02
CA LYS A 80 -18.17 0.75 1.62
C LYS A 80 -19.34 0.18 0.81
N THR A 81 -20.29 1.01 0.36
CA THR A 81 -21.47 0.55 -0.39
C THR A 81 -21.09 -0.07 -1.72
N MET A 82 -20.05 0.45 -2.39
CA MET A 82 -19.58 -0.12 -3.65
C MET A 82 -18.79 -1.44 -3.51
N GLY A 83 -18.53 -1.91 -2.28
CA GLY A 83 -17.71 -3.11 -2.05
C GLY A 83 -16.23 -2.96 -2.41
N LEU A 84 -15.82 -1.79 -2.93
CA LEU A 84 -14.45 -1.47 -3.34
C LEU A 84 -13.47 -1.51 -2.18
N PHE A 85 -13.93 -1.14 -0.98
CA PHE A 85 -13.08 -1.17 0.22
C PHE A 85 -12.48 -2.55 0.48
N LYS A 86 -13.26 -3.62 0.28
CA LYS A 86 -12.78 -5.01 0.42
C LYS A 86 -11.69 -5.33 -0.60
N GLN A 87 -11.88 -4.92 -1.85
CA GLN A 87 -10.95 -5.20 -2.96
C GLN A 87 -9.64 -4.43 -2.82
N VAL A 88 -9.71 -3.16 -2.41
CA VAL A 88 -8.54 -2.33 -2.14
C VAL A 88 -7.73 -2.91 -0.99
N ILE A 89 -8.39 -3.29 0.12
CA ILE A 89 -7.74 -3.95 1.25
C ILE A 89 -7.08 -5.25 0.79
N LEU A 90 -7.79 -6.09 0.03
CA LEU A 90 -7.26 -7.39 -0.40
C LEU A 90 -6.09 -7.24 -1.36
N THR A 91 -6.15 -6.26 -2.27
CA THR A 91 -5.06 -5.87 -3.18
C THR A 91 -3.82 -5.39 -2.42
N LEU A 92 -3.99 -4.82 -1.23
CA LEU A 92 -2.88 -4.40 -0.38
C LEU A 92 -2.33 -5.56 0.46
N ILE A 93 -3.20 -6.37 1.06
CA ILE A 93 -2.82 -7.46 1.99
C ILE A 93 -2.08 -8.58 1.26
N ILE A 94 -2.55 -9.00 0.07
CA ILE A 94 -1.97 -10.16 -0.62
C ILE A 94 -0.48 -9.97 -0.97
N PRO A 95 -0.06 -8.88 -1.65
CA PRO A 95 1.35 -8.63 -1.89
C PRO A 95 2.15 -8.53 -0.60
N PHE A 96 1.57 -7.91 0.44
CA PHE A 96 2.23 -7.74 1.73
C PHE A 96 2.53 -9.11 2.39
N MET A 97 1.56 -10.02 2.39
CA MET A 97 1.74 -11.38 2.91
C MET A 97 2.82 -12.15 2.13
N ILE A 98 2.81 -12.05 0.80
CA ILE A 98 3.82 -12.72 -0.03
C ILE A 98 5.21 -12.13 0.22
N LEU A 99 5.33 -10.80 0.38
CA LEU A 99 6.60 -10.16 0.72
C LEU A 99 7.12 -10.55 2.11
N ILE A 100 6.22 -10.76 3.09
CA ILE A 100 6.61 -11.34 4.39
C ILE A 100 7.18 -12.74 4.20
N LEU A 101 6.51 -13.60 3.43
CA LEU A 101 6.99 -14.96 3.15
C LEU A 101 8.35 -14.95 2.44
N ILE A 102 8.56 -14.04 1.47
CA ILE A 102 9.86 -13.85 0.82
C ILE A 102 10.91 -13.40 1.84
N GLY A 103 10.59 -12.46 2.72
CA GLY A 103 11.51 -12.01 3.78
C GLY A 103 11.94 -13.15 4.71
N ILE A 104 10.98 -13.94 5.17
CA ILE A 104 11.24 -15.15 5.99
C ILE A 104 12.08 -16.16 5.20
N TYR A 105 11.74 -16.42 3.93
CA TYR A 105 12.50 -17.30 3.06
C TYR A 105 13.96 -16.86 2.93
N LEU A 106 14.21 -15.58 2.69
CA LEU A 106 15.56 -15.02 2.55
C LEU A 106 16.39 -15.16 3.83
N ILE A 107 15.76 -15.02 4.99
CA ILE A 107 16.45 -15.14 6.30
C ILE A 107 16.83 -16.59 6.59
N PHE A 108 15.90 -17.53 6.43
CA PHE A 108 16.08 -18.89 6.93
C PHE A 108 16.53 -19.90 5.87
N PHE A 109 16.10 -19.75 4.62
CA PHE A 109 16.21 -20.82 3.62
C PHE A 109 17.14 -20.48 2.45
N ALA A 110 17.30 -19.20 2.10
CA ALA A 110 18.05 -18.82 0.89
C ALA A 110 19.51 -19.30 0.86
N HIS A 111 20.15 -19.47 2.02
CA HIS A 111 21.52 -19.98 2.09
C HIS A 111 21.65 -21.46 1.69
N LEU A 112 20.54 -22.22 1.66
CA LEU A 112 20.50 -23.63 1.26
C LEU A 112 20.46 -23.82 -0.26
N PHE A 113 20.25 -22.74 -1.01
CA PHE A 113 20.02 -22.77 -2.45
C PHE A 113 21.07 -21.96 -3.20
N SER A 114 21.29 -22.30 -4.47
CA SER A 114 22.17 -21.51 -5.34
C SER A 114 21.57 -20.14 -5.66
N LEU A 115 22.40 -19.19 -6.07
CA LEU A 115 21.95 -17.86 -6.48
C LEU A 115 20.84 -17.93 -7.55
N LEU A 116 21.00 -18.80 -8.55
CA LEU A 116 20.00 -18.97 -9.61
C LEU A 116 18.68 -19.52 -9.07
N GLN A 117 18.71 -20.52 -8.18
CA GLN A 117 17.51 -21.07 -7.54
C GLN A 117 16.78 -20.00 -6.72
N ASN A 118 17.52 -19.17 -5.97
CA ASN A 118 16.94 -18.04 -5.23
C ASN A 118 16.27 -17.03 -6.16
N ILE A 119 16.89 -16.69 -7.30
CA ILE A 119 16.30 -15.79 -8.30
C ILE A 119 14.99 -16.39 -8.87
N VAL A 120 14.99 -17.68 -9.20
CA VAL A 120 13.79 -18.37 -9.70
C VAL A 120 12.67 -18.35 -8.65
N MET A 121 12.98 -18.60 -7.38
CA MET A 121 12.01 -18.55 -6.28
C MET A 121 11.40 -17.16 -6.10
N LEU A 122 12.21 -16.10 -6.23
CA LEU A 122 11.71 -14.73 -6.22
C LEU A 122 10.76 -14.46 -7.39
N PHE A 123 11.13 -14.90 -8.61
CA PHE A 123 10.31 -14.70 -9.80
C PHE A 123 8.95 -15.40 -9.70
N ILE A 124 8.93 -16.65 -9.23
CA ILE A 124 7.69 -17.40 -8.98
C ILE A 124 6.81 -16.67 -7.96
N SER A 125 7.42 -16.11 -6.90
CA SER A 125 6.68 -15.36 -5.88
C SER A 125 6.04 -14.09 -6.46
N PHE A 126 6.74 -13.34 -7.31
CA PHE A 126 6.15 -12.18 -8.01
C PHE A 126 5.02 -12.59 -8.95
N LEU A 127 5.19 -13.68 -9.70
CA LEU A 127 4.14 -14.19 -10.58
C LEU A 127 2.89 -14.60 -9.77
N SER A 128 3.07 -15.18 -8.59
CA SER A 128 1.97 -15.53 -7.69
C SER A 128 1.18 -14.31 -7.22
N ILE A 129 1.83 -13.16 -6.99
CA ILE A 129 1.16 -11.90 -6.68
C ILE A 129 0.27 -11.47 -7.84
N ILE A 130 0.80 -11.46 -9.07
CA ILE A 130 0.05 -11.03 -10.26
C ILE A 130 -1.19 -11.91 -10.45
N ILE A 131 -1.04 -13.23 -10.33
CA ILE A 131 -2.14 -14.19 -10.43
C ILE A 131 -3.17 -13.94 -9.32
N ALA A 132 -2.73 -13.84 -8.06
CA ALA A 132 -3.62 -13.64 -6.93
C ALA A 132 -4.41 -12.32 -7.05
N LEU A 133 -3.75 -11.23 -7.42
CA LEU A 133 -4.40 -9.95 -7.68
C LEU A 133 -5.43 -10.07 -8.83
N SER A 134 -5.07 -10.75 -9.91
CA SER A 134 -6.00 -10.96 -11.04
C SER A 134 -7.27 -11.71 -10.61
N LEU A 135 -7.14 -12.69 -9.72
CA LEU A 135 -8.28 -13.44 -9.17
C LEU A 135 -9.15 -12.58 -8.26
N VAL A 136 -8.55 -11.73 -7.42
CA VAL A 136 -9.28 -10.79 -6.56
C VAL A 136 -10.16 -9.86 -7.39
N TRP A 137 -9.59 -9.26 -8.44
CA TRP A 137 -10.33 -8.36 -9.31
C TRP A 137 -11.35 -9.09 -10.19
N LYS A 138 -11.10 -10.34 -10.57
CA LYS A 138 -12.11 -11.15 -11.27
C LYS A 138 -13.34 -11.44 -10.39
N SER A 139 -13.14 -11.65 -9.09
CA SER A 139 -14.24 -11.93 -8.13
C SER A 139 -15.16 -10.74 -7.85
N ALA A 140 -14.72 -9.54 -8.22
CA ALA A 140 -15.43 -8.29 -7.97
C ALA A 140 -16.62 -8.03 -8.91
N ASP A 141 -16.75 -8.79 -10.00
CA ASP A 141 -17.64 -8.55 -11.15
C ASP A 141 -17.52 -7.16 -11.82
N MET A 142 -16.67 -6.28 -11.27
CA MET A 142 -16.25 -5.03 -11.88
C MET A 142 -14.89 -5.21 -12.52
N SER A 143 -14.85 -5.26 -13.85
CA SER A 143 -13.59 -5.01 -14.54
C SER A 143 -13.16 -3.57 -14.28
N PRO A 144 -11.85 -3.28 -14.14
CA PRO A 144 -11.35 -1.91 -13.97
C PRO A 144 -11.88 -0.94 -15.04
N PHE A 145 -12.16 -1.45 -16.24
CA PHE A 145 -12.73 -0.70 -17.35
C PHE A 145 -14.21 -0.33 -17.15
N GLN A 146 -15.00 -1.19 -16.50
CA GLN A 146 -16.40 -0.88 -16.16
C GLN A 146 -16.47 0.26 -15.14
N PHE A 147 -15.55 0.26 -14.16
CA PHE A 147 -15.46 1.33 -13.17
C PHE A 147 -15.16 2.68 -13.82
N VAL A 148 -14.12 2.77 -14.66
CA VAL A 148 -13.77 4.00 -15.39
C VAL A 148 -14.95 4.50 -16.21
N LYS A 149 -15.66 3.61 -16.89
CA LYS A 149 -16.83 3.94 -17.71
C LYS A 149 -18.00 4.48 -16.88
N GLN A 150 -18.25 3.92 -15.69
CA GLN A 150 -19.27 4.42 -14.77
C GLN A 150 -18.88 5.76 -14.14
N THR A 151 -17.63 5.96 -13.76
CA THR A 151 -17.16 7.22 -13.16
C THR A 151 -16.99 8.36 -14.16
N ALA A 152 -16.83 8.06 -15.45
CA ALA A 152 -16.73 9.06 -16.50
C ALA A 152 -18.10 9.65 -16.90
N ASN A 153 -19.20 8.97 -16.59
CA ASN A 153 -20.55 9.35 -17.02
C ASN A 153 -21.52 9.95 -15.96
N PRO A 154 -21.17 10.23 -14.69
CA PRO A 154 -22.15 10.76 -13.73
C PRO A 154 -22.49 12.24 -13.99
N PHE A 155 -21.65 12.98 -14.71
CA PHE A 155 -21.91 14.39 -15.04
C PHE A 155 -22.85 14.58 -16.25
N THR A 156 -23.05 13.55 -17.07
CA THR A 156 -23.97 13.65 -18.21
C THR A 156 -25.43 13.46 -17.80
N SER A 157 -25.72 12.75 -16.69
CA SER A 157 -27.08 12.62 -16.16
C SER A 157 -27.55 13.87 -15.41
N PHE A 158 -26.66 14.61 -14.74
CA PHE A 158 -27.03 15.83 -14.02
C PHE A 158 -27.52 16.96 -14.94
N HIS A 159 -27.13 16.96 -16.23
CA HIS A 159 -27.50 18.03 -17.13
C HIS A 159 -28.88 17.84 -17.79
N LYS A 160 -29.47 16.64 -17.72
CA LYS A 160 -30.71 16.32 -18.44
C LYS A 160 -31.99 16.79 -17.72
N ASP A 161 -31.91 17.07 -16.42
CA ASP A 161 -33.10 17.39 -15.61
C ASP A 161 -33.42 18.89 -15.62
N ASP A 162 -32.44 19.74 -15.99
CA ASP A 162 -32.58 21.21 -16.03
C ASP A 162 -33.28 21.74 -17.30
N GLU A 163 -33.46 20.93 -18.35
CA GLU A 163 -34.18 21.36 -19.56
C GLU A 163 -35.70 21.19 -19.49
N SER A 164 -36.24 20.62 -18.40
CA SER A 164 -37.69 20.42 -18.25
C SER A 164 -38.50 21.67 -17.85
N TRP A 165 -37.84 22.81 -17.66
CA TRP A 165 -38.47 24.08 -17.25
C TRP A 165 -38.59 25.15 -18.36
N LYS A 166 -38.42 24.76 -19.63
CA LYS A 166 -38.63 25.64 -20.80
C LYS A 166 -39.76 25.12 -21.68
#